data_AF-A0A8I0GYX9-F1
#
_entry.id   AF-A0A8I0GYX9-F1
#
_cell.length_a   1.000
_cell.length_b   1.000
_cell.length_c   1.000
_cell.angle_alpha   90.00
_cell.angle_beta   90.00
_cell.angle_gamma   90.00
#
_symmetry.space_group_name_H-M   'P 1'
#
loop_
_entity.id
_entity.type
_entity.pdbx_description
1 polymer ?
#
loop_
_entity_poly.entity_id
_entity_poly.type
_entity_poly.pdbx_seq_one_letter_code
_entity_poly.pdbx_strand_id
1 'polypeptide(L)'
;INSVLNGNIDIGFTELTPEIRKHKQLHMLPLFEEHYHLYAPSDDPITMATHPPLIQFEHSHIYCLAPFAETVKKQLRKITKSDVYTISSQPLAQYLLRQKEGYIISSQNI
;
A
#
# COMPACT_ATOMS: atom_id res chain seq x y z
N ILE A 1 16.63 4.97 -8.55
CA ILE A 1 17.81 5.51 -7.82
C ILE A 1 19.06 5.49 -8.70
N ASN A 2 19.53 4.35 -9.19
CA ASN A 2 20.74 4.28 -10.04
C ASN A 2 20.68 5.20 -11.27
N SER A 3 19.52 5.30 -11.92
CA SER A 3 19.34 6.23 -13.05
C SER A 3 19.53 7.70 -12.65
N VAL A 4 19.17 8.09 -11.43
CA VAL A 4 19.42 9.44 -10.92
C VAL A 4 20.90 9.63 -10.57
N LEU A 5 21.50 8.66 -9.88
CA LEU A 5 22.91 8.70 -9.50
C LEU A 5 23.86 8.75 -10.71
N ASN A 6 23.49 8.10 -11.81
CA ASN A 6 24.29 8.05 -13.03
C ASN A 6 24.00 9.24 -13.97
N GLY A 7 23.10 10.16 -13.61
CA GLY A 7 22.72 11.31 -14.44
C GLY A 7 21.84 10.97 -15.65
N ASN A 8 21.23 9.78 -15.69
CA ASN A 8 20.28 9.41 -16.75
C ASN A 8 18.89 10.01 -16.54
N ILE A 9 18.58 10.41 -15.31
CA ILE A 9 17.32 11.05 -14.91
C ILE A 9 17.67 12.20 -13.96
N ASP A 10 17.15 13.39 -14.20
CA ASP A 10 17.43 14.56 -13.36
C ASP A 10 16.76 14.47 -11.97
N ILE A 11 15.51 13.99 -11.93
CA ILE A 11 14.69 13.92 -10.70
C ILE A 11 13.92 12.60 -10.64
N GLY A 12 13.95 11.93 -9.49
CA GLY A 12 13.18 10.72 -9.23
C GLY A 12 12.18 10.90 -8.08
N PHE A 13 10.96 10.42 -8.27
CA PHE A 13 9.94 10.32 -7.22
C PHE A 13 9.98 8.91 -6.63
N THR A 14 10.07 8.81 -5.31
CA THR A 14 10.21 7.54 -4.61
C THR A 14 9.83 7.70 -3.15
N GLU A 15 9.49 6.58 -2.54
CA GLU A 15 9.38 6.49 -1.09
C GLU A 15 10.72 6.85 -0.43
N LEU A 16 10.65 7.64 0.65
CA LEU A 16 11.81 8.12 1.40
C LEU A 16 12.25 7.10 2.46
N THR A 17 12.83 5.98 2.03
CA THR A 17 13.25 4.89 2.92
C THR A 17 14.57 5.18 3.65
N PRO A 18 14.90 4.46 4.75
CA PRO A 18 16.22 4.57 5.38
C PRO A 18 17.39 4.25 4.44
N GLU A 19 17.20 3.38 3.45
CA GLU A 19 18.20 3.01 2.46
C GLU A 19 18.49 4.17 1.51
N ILE A 20 17.46 4.85 0.99
CA ILE A 20 17.70 5.97 0.06
C ILE A 20 18.41 7.12 0.77
N ARG A 21 18.14 7.32 2.07
CA ARG A 21 18.80 8.33 2.90
C ARG A 21 20.31 8.13 3.06
N LYS A 22 20.83 6.93 2.78
CA LYS A 22 22.28 6.66 2.83
C LYS A 22 23.04 7.30 1.66
N HIS A 23 22.35 7.65 0.57
CA HIS A 23 22.96 8.25 -0.62
C HIS A 23 23.15 9.78 -0.44
N LYS A 24 24.26 10.17 0.20
CA LYS A 24 24.58 11.59 0.49
C LYS A 24 24.75 12.49 -0.74
N GLN A 25 24.89 11.92 -1.93
CA GLN A 25 25.00 12.63 -3.21
C GLN A 25 23.64 13.14 -3.71
N LEU A 26 22.55 12.60 -3.19
CA LEU A 26 21.21 12.98 -3.58
C LEU A 26 20.67 14.07 -2.65
N HIS A 27 20.13 15.13 -3.23
CA HIS A 27 19.26 16.03 -2.50
C HIS A 27 17.87 15.39 -2.40
N MET A 28 17.36 15.24 -1.19
CA MET A 28 16.06 14.61 -0.93
C MET A 28 15.11 15.63 -0.32
N LEU A 29 13.91 15.76 -0.89
CA LEU A 29 12.86 16.65 -0.43
C LEU A 29 11.59 15.83 -0.13
N PRO A 30 11.09 15.80 1.12
CA PRO A 30 9.78 15.21 1.41
C PRO A 30 8.69 16.08 0.78
N LEU A 31 7.77 15.44 0.05
CA LEU A 31 6.67 16.14 -0.64
C LEU A 31 5.34 16.02 0.09
N PHE A 32 5.00 14.82 0.54
CA PHE A 32 3.76 14.51 1.24
C PHE A 32 3.90 13.23 2.05
N GLU A 33 2.96 13.03 2.98
CA GLU A 33 2.71 11.76 3.64
C GLU A 33 1.52 11.08 2.96
N GLU A 34 1.66 9.80 2.65
CA GLU A 34 0.58 9.02 2.06
C GLU A 34 -0.18 8.28 3.16
N HIS A 35 -1.50 8.51 3.22
CA HIS A 35 -2.39 7.78 4.11
C HIS A 35 -3.13 6.71 3.32
N TYR A 36 -3.20 5.50 3.88
CA TYR A 36 -3.90 4.39 3.28
C TYR A 36 -5.14 4.04 4.09
N HIS A 37 -6.23 3.75 3.38
CA HIS A 37 -7.49 3.32 3.93
C HIS A 37 -7.72 1.85 3.60
N LEU A 38 -8.31 1.13 4.54
CA LEU A 38 -8.80 -0.24 4.35
C LEU A 38 -10.29 -0.18 4.01
N TYR A 39 -10.66 -0.90 2.96
CA TYR A 39 -12.04 -1.12 2.53
C TYR A 39 -12.39 -2.58 2.73
N ALA A 40 -13.56 -2.82 3.30
CA ALA A 40 -14.13 -4.13 3.54
C ALA A 40 -15.53 -4.20 2.91
N PRO A 41 -16.06 -5.42 2.67
CA PRO A 41 -17.47 -5.58 2.34
C PRO A 41 -18.35 -4.87 3.37
N SER A 42 -19.45 -4.27 2.92
CA SER A 42 -20.29 -3.39 3.77
C SER A 42 -20.94 -4.11 4.95
N ASP A 43 -21.12 -5.42 4.85
CA ASP A 43 -21.69 -6.27 5.89
C ASP A 43 -20.62 -7.05 6.69
N ASP A 44 -19.34 -6.78 6.45
CA ASP A 44 -18.25 -7.36 7.23
C ASP A 44 -18.25 -6.78 8.66
N PRO A 45 -18.26 -7.61 9.71
CA PRO A 45 -18.23 -7.16 11.11
C PRO A 45 -17.09 -6.19 11.44
N ILE A 46 -15.99 -6.26 10.68
CA ILE A 46 -14.83 -5.39 10.88
C ILE A 46 -15.15 -3.91 10.65
N THR A 47 -16.17 -3.61 9.85
CA THR A 47 -16.63 -2.24 9.60
C THR A 47 -17.22 -1.57 10.84
N MET A 48 -17.61 -2.36 11.85
CA MET A 48 -18.16 -1.90 13.13
C MET A 48 -17.09 -1.71 14.21
N ALA A 49 -15.85 -2.15 13.95
CA ALA A 49 -14.76 -2.03 14.89
C ALA A 49 -14.06 -0.65 14.75
N THR A 50 -13.91 0.06 15.87
CA THR A 50 -13.00 1.20 15.94
C THR A 50 -11.56 0.69 16.01
N HIS A 51 -10.80 0.85 14.93
CA HIS A 51 -9.41 0.41 14.78
C HIS A 51 -9.21 -1.10 14.93
N PRO A 52 -9.75 -1.91 13.99
CA PRO A 52 -9.54 -3.34 14.01
C PRO A 52 -8.04 -3.69 13.93
N PRO A 53 -7.54 -4.59 14.77
CA PRO A 53 -6.14 -5.00 14.70
C PRO A 53 -5.89 -5.76 13.39
N LEU A 54 -4.80 -5.41 12.69
CA LEU A 54 -4.45 -6.00 11.39
C LEU A 54 -4.30 -7.54 11.41
N ILE A 55 -4.06 -8.14 12.58
CA ILE A 55 -3.98 -9.60 12.72
C ILE A 55 -5.31 -10.29 12.40
N GLN A 56 -6.45 -9.59 12.46
CA GLN A 56 -7.75 -10.15 12.09
C GLN A 56 -7.85 -10.52 10.60
N PHE A 57 -6.97 -9.99 9.75
CA PHE A 57 -6.89 -10.34 8.34
C PHE A 57 -6.08 -11.61 8.08
N GLU A 58 -5.67 -12.36 9.11
CA GLU A 58 -4.93 -13.60 8.92
C GLU A 58 -5.71 -14.57 8.03
N HIS A 59 -5.05 -15.07 6.97
CA HIS A 59 -5.61 -15.93 5.93
C HIS A 59 -6.62 -15.26 4.98
N SER A 60 -6.76 -13.93 5.02
CA SER A 60 -7.61 -13.19 4.08
C SER A 60 -6.84 -12.71 2.87
N HIS A 61 -7.48 -12.60 1.71
CA HIS A 61 -6.87 -11.92 0.57
C HIS A 61 -6.84 -10.41 0.80
N ILE A 62 -5.67 -9.80 0.65
CA ILE A 62 -5.49 -8.35 0.75
C ILE A 62 -5.00 -7.83 -0.60
N TYR A 63 -5.72 -6.87 -1.17
CA TYR A 63 -5.37 -6.25 -2.45
C TYR A 63 -4.98 -4.79 -2.24
N CYS A 64 -3.79 -4.41 -2.69
CA CYS A 64 -3.33 -3.03 -2.71
C CYS A 64 -3.62 -2.41 -4.09
N LEU A 65 -4.39 -1.32 -4.14
CA LEU A 65 -4.63 -0.57 -5.38
C LEU A 65 -3.42 0.30 -5.70
N ALA A 66 -2.79 0.07 -6.86
CA ALA A 66 -1.56 0.70 -7.30
C ALA A 66 -1.74 2.18 -7.74
N PRO A 67 -0.69 3.00 -7.64
CA PRO A 67 0.63 2.70 -7.05
C PRO A 67 0.57 2.62 -5.51
N PHE A 68 1.42 1.80 -4.90
CA PHE A 68 1.41 1.55 -3.46
C PHE A 68 2.83 1.25 -2.96
N ALA A 69 3.21 1.84 -1.82
CA ALA A 69 4.57 1.73 -1.26
C ALA A 69 4.96 0.28 -0.90
N GLU A 70 6.13 -0.16 -1.35
CA GLU A 70 6.60 -1.52 -1.16
C GLU A 70 6.93 -1.84 0.31
N THR A 71 7.37 -0.85 1.10
CA THR A 71 7.59 -1.02 2.55
C THR A 71 6.29 -1.37 3.26
N VAL A 72 5.18 -0.69 2.91
CA VAL A 72 3.86 -0.92 3.49
C VAL A 72 3.35 -2.30 3.10
N LYS A 73 3.52 -2.74 1.84
CA LYS A 73 3.19 -4.13 1.44
C LYS A 73 3.97 -5.16 2.25
N LYS A 74 5.27 -4.95 2.46
CA LYS A 74 6.11 -5.85 3.27
C LYS A 74 5.65 -5.90 4.72
N GLN A 75 5.30 -4.76 5.31
CA GLN A 75 4.76 -4.70 6.67
C GLN A 75 3.41 -5.42 6.77
N LEU A 76 2.51 -5.20 5.81
CA LEU A 76 1.21 -5.88 5.74
C LEU A 76 1.38 -7.39 5.68
N ARG A 77 2.20 -7.92 4.75
CA ARG A 77 2.48 -9.37 4.66
C ARG A 77 3.02 -9.92 5.99
N LYS A 78 3.92 -9.18 6.65
CA LYS A 78 4.53 -9.59 7.92
C LYS A 78 3.50 -9.65 9.06
N ILE A 79 2.63 -8.66 9.18
CA ILE A 79 1.68 -8.56 10.29
C ILE A 79 0.48 -9.49 10.10
N THR A 80 -0.06 -9.51 8.88
CA THR A 80 -1.28 -10.27 8.54
C THR A 80 -0.99 -11.72 8.19
N LYS A 81 0.28 -12.10 7.93
CA LYS A 81 0.70 -13.39 7.38
C LYS A 81 -0.09 -13.81 6.13
N SER A 82 -0.63 -12.84 5.41
CA SER A 82 -1.53 -13.08 4.28
C SER A 82 -0.89 -12.66 2.97
N ASP A 83 -1.40 -13.24 1.89
CA ASP A 83 -1.00 -12.85 0.55
C ASP A 83 -1.51 -11.45 0.24
N VAL A 84 -0.55 -10.56 -0.05
CA VAL A 84 -0.83 -9.17 -0.46
C VAL A 84 -0.61 -9.05 -1.96
N TYR A 85 -1.70 -8.88 -2.69
CA TYR A 85 -1.76 -8.74 -4.14
C TYR A 85 -1.77 -7.27 -4.53
N THR A 86 -1.34 -6.96 -5.75
CA THR A 86 -1.45 -5.60 -6.32
C THR A 86 -2.46 -5.62 -7.45
N ILE A 87 -3.41 -4.69 -7.42
CA ILE A 87 -4.40 -4.46 -8.47
C ILE A 87 -4.24 -3.03 -9.00
N SER A 88 -4.62 -2.79 -10.24
CA SER A 88 -4.43 -1.50 -10.92
C SER A 88 -5.74 -0.80 -11.32
N SER A 89 -6.89 -1.36 -10.94
CA SER A 89 -8.21 -0.91 -11.40
C SER A 89 -9.18 -0.74 -10.24
N GLN A 90 -9.72 0.47 -10.07
CA GLN A 90 -10.78 0.75 -9.10
C GLN A 90 -12.04 -0.10 -9.37
N PRO A 91 -12.52 -0.28 -10.62
CA PRO A 91 -13.60 -1.23 -10.91
C PRO A 91 -13.33 -2.66 -10.41
N LEU A 92 -12.09 -3.15 -10.54
CA LEU A 92 -11.72 -4.47 -10.00
C LEU A 92 -11.76 -4.49 -8.47
N ALA A 93 -11.28 -3.44 -7.82
CA ALA A 93 -11.37 -3.30 -6.36
C ALA A 93 -12.82 -3.35 -5.87
N GLN A 94 -13.71 -2.57 -6.50
CA GLN A 94 -15.13 -2.56 -6.17
C GLN A 94 -15.79 -3.93 -6.43
N TYR A 95 -15.40 -4.60 -7.51
CA TYR A 95 -15.88 -5.95 -7.81
C TYR A 95 -15.49 -6.95 -6.72
N LEU A 96 -14.21 -6.98 -6.31
CA LEU A 96 -13.71 -7.87 -5.26
C LEU A 96 -14.42 -7.64 -3.92
N LEU A 97 -14.66 -6.37 -3.55
CA LEU A 97 -15.43 -6.02 -2.35
C LEU A 97 -16.87 -6.55 -2.42
N ARG A 98 -17.55 -6.41 -3.56
CA ARG A 98 -18.92 -6.90 -3.76
C ARG A 98 -19.01 -8.43 -3.72
N GLN A 99 -17.99 -9.12 -4.22
CA GLN A 99 -17.91 -10.58 -4.18
C GLN A 99 -17.41 -11.12 -2.83
N LYS A 100 -17.01 -10.26 -1.90
CA LYS A 100 -16.44 -10.65 -0.59
C LYS A 100 -15.16 -11.49 -0.73
N GLU A 101 -14.40 -11.24 -1.79
CA GLU A 101 -13.17 -11.96 -2.11
C GLU A 101 -11.94 -11.41 -1.35
N GLY A 102 -12.15 -10.54 -0.36
CA GLY A 102 -11.09 -10.00 0.49
C GLY A 102 -11.23 -8.51 0.76
N TYR A 103 -10.11 -7.91 1.14
CA TYR A 103 -10.03 -6.51 1.56
C TYR A 103 -9.18 -5.70 0.60
N ILE A 104 -9.54 -4.42 0.44
CA ILE A 104 -8.76 -3.50 -0.39
C ILE A 104 -8.06 -2.47 0.47
N ILE A 105 -6.79 -2.19 0.18
CA ILE A 105 -6.07 -1.07 0.77
C ILE A 105 -5.71 -0.08 -0.34
N SER A 106 -6.06 1.20 -0.14
CA SER A 106 -5.78 2.26 -1.12
C SER A 106 -5.57 3.61 -0.45
N SER A 107 -4.74 4.46 -1.06
CA SER A 107 -4.62 5.88 -0.71
C SER A 107 -5.68 6.74 -1.41
N GLN A 108 -6.51 6.13 -2.25
CA GLN A 108 -7.58 6.77 -3.00
C GLN A 108 -8.94 6.31 -2.45
N ASN A 109 -9.97 7.12 -2.70
CA ASN A 109 -11.35 6.76 -2.42
C ASN A 109 -11.86 5.77 -3.47
N ILE A 110 -12.37 4.62 -3.02
CA ILE A 110 -12.83 3.51 -3.88
C ILE A 110 -14.34 3.49 -3.98
#